data_AF-A0A9D9ZID5-F1
#
_entry.id   AF-A0A9D9ZID5-F1
#
_cell.length_a   1.000
_cell.length_b   1.000
_cell.length_c   1.000
_cell.angle_alpha   90.00
_cell.angle_beta   90.00
_cell.angle_gamma   90.00
#
_symmetry.space_group_name_H-M   'P 1'
#
loop_
_entity.id
_entity.type
_entity.pdbx_description
1 polymer ?
#
loop_
_entity_poly.entity_id
_entity_poly.type
_entity_poly.pdbx_seq_one_letter_code
_entity_poly.pdbx_strand_id
1 'polypeptide(L)'
;METTIVDIIEEDILELGKPVLENLLKDRTTRKNIIWATNDYLSLGYSYDAKYCITIEQITGSYSNVIQPRVAKAREHQTNRTRDKAEVFTPSWICNEQNNLIDEQWFGRKNVFNLTENKSWISTTDKIHFDENSKKTWKTYVDANRLEISCGEAPYLVSRYDTVTGNTIPINERIGLLDRKLRIVNENT
;
A
#
# COMPACT_ATOMS: atom_id res chain seq x y z
N MET A 1 -12.40 -22.04 4.88
CA MET A 1 -11.71 -20.76 5.13
C MET A 1 -11.84 -19.98 3.84
N GLU A 2 -12.74 -19.01 3.80
CA GLU A 2 -12.81 -18.09 2.66
C GLU A 2 -11.50 -17.33 2.63
N THR A 3 -10.65 -17.65 1.66
CA THR A 3 -9.53 -16.78 1.29
C THR A 3 -10.14 -15.49 0.77
N THR A 4 -10.22 -14.46 1.62
CA THR A 4 -10.47 -13.11 1.16
C THR A 4 -9.36 -12.78 0.18
N ILE A 5 -9.74 -12.64 -1.09
CA ILE A 5 -8.80 -12.34 -2.17
C ILE A 5 -8.25 -10.94 -1.88
N VAL A 6 -6.99 -10.89 -1.45
CA VAL A 6 -6.24 -9.63 -1.23
C VAL A 6 -6.03 -8.86 -2.54
N ASP A 7 -6.04 -9.61 -3.63
CA ASP A 7 -5.88 -9.13 -4.97
C ASP A 7 -6.97 -8.12 -5.32
N ILE A 8 -6.59 -7.08 -6.05
CA ILE A 8 -7.54 -6.12 -6.61
C ILE A 8 -7.63 -6.46 -8.09
N ILE A 9 -8.80 -6.89 -8.52
CA ILE A 9 -9.02 -7.23 -9.93
C ILE A 9 -9.20 -5.94 -10.72
N GLU A 10 -8.42 -5.76 -11.78
CA GLU A 10 -8.48 -4.54 -12.61
C GLU A 10 -9.82 -4.37 -13.32
N GLU A 11 -10.55 -5.46 -13.57
CA GLU A 11 -11.91 -5.44 -14.13
C GLU A 11 -12.86 -4.67 -13.20
N ASP A 12 -12.79 -4.91 -11.89
CA ASP A 12 -13.61 -4.20 -10.89
C ASP A 12 -13.31 -2.70 -10.91
N ILE A 13 -12.05 -2.31 -11.12
CA ILE A 13 -11.67 -0.90 -11.27
C ILE A 13 -12.22 -0.31 -12.57
N LEU A 14 -12.23 -1.09 -13.66
CA LEU A 14 -12.76 -0.66 -14.94
C LEU A 14 -14.28 -0.42 -14.87
N GLU A 15 -15.00 -1.23 -14.09
CA GLU A 15 -16.42 -1.05 -13.78
C GLU A 15 -16.70 0.25 -13.01
N LEU A 16 -15.81 0.67 -12.11
CA LEU A 16 -15.88 2.00 -11.46
C LEU A 16 -15.68 3.15 -12.45
N GLY A 17 -15.00 2.88 -13.56
CA GLY A 17 -14.88 3.77 -14.70
C GLY A 17 -13.48 3.79 -15.29
N LYS A 18 -13.40 3.70 -16.62
CA LYS A 18 -12.14 3.77 -17.37
C LYS A 18 -11.18 4.90 -16.95
N PRO A 19 -11.63 6.15 -16.68
CA PRO A 19 -10.73 7.21 -16.24
C PRO A 19 -10.02 6.92 -14.92
N VAL A 20 -10.58 6.07 -14.05
CA VAL A 20 -9.93 5.67 -12.79
C VAL A 20 -8.68 4.86 -13.10
N LEU A 21 -8.81 3.79 -13.90
CA LEU A 21 -7.69 2.93 -14.27
C LEU A 21 -6.64 3.69 -15.10
N GLU A 22 -7.07 4.57 -16.02
CA GLU A 22 -6.15 5.44 -16.76
C GLU A 22 -5.32 6.35 -15.83
N ASN A 23 -5.93 6.87 -14.76
CA ASN A 23 -5.22 7.70 -13.78
C ASN A 23 -4.26 6.89 -12.91
N LEU A 24 -4.64 5.66 -12.52
CA LEU A 24 -3.77 4.76 -11.75
C LEU A 24 -2.53 4.34 -12.54
N LEU A 25 -2.68 4.11 -13.85
CA LEU A 25 -1.56 3.77 -14.74
C LEU A 25 -0.68 4.98 -15.09
N LYS A 26 -1.09 6.22 -14.79
CA LYS A 26 -0.40 7.42 -15.27
C LYS A 26 0.86 7.73 -14.47
N ASP A 27 2.02 7.67 -15.12
CA ASP A 27 3.23 8.32 -14.61
C ASP A 27 3.12 9.84 -14.78
N ARG A 28 3.17 10.55 -13.65
CA ARG A 28 3.07 12.02 -13.60
C ARG A 28 4.32 12.72 -14.12
N THR A 29 5.47 12.05 -14.14
CA THR A 29 6.74 12.59 -14.62
C THR A 29 6.80 12.56 -16.14
N THR A 30 6.65 11.39 -16.75
CA THR A 30 6.73 11.24 -18.22
C THR A 30 5.43 11.59 -18.94
N ARG A 31 4.31 11.73 -18.21
CA ARG A 31 2.96 11.87 -18.77
C ARG A 31 2.56 10.71 -19.68
N LYS A 32 3.21 9.56 -19.57
CA LYS A 32 2.81 8.28 -20.20
C LYS A 32 2.30 7.32 -19.12
N ASN A 33 1.90 6.13 -19.50
CA ASN A 33 1.61 5.10 -18.50
C ASN A 33 2.92 4.60 -17.86
N ILE A 34 2.84 4.08 -16.64
CA ILE A 34 3.92 3.35 -15.98
C ILE A 34 4.36 2.17 -16.85
N ILE A 35 5.62 1.78 -16.73
CA ILE A 35 6.21 0.67 -17.47
C ILE A 35 6.19 -0.62 -16.66
N TRP A 36 6.32 -1.76 -17.32
CA TRP A 36 6.40 -3.07 -16.65
C TRP A 36 7.59 -3.18 -15.70
N ALA A 37 8.72 -2.52 -16.02
CA ALA A 37 9.95 -2.48 -15.23
C ALA A 37 10.57 -3.85 -14.88
N THR A 38 10.03 -4.94 -15.41
CA THR A 38 10.53 -6.31 -15.28
C THR A 38 10.26 -7.09 -16.56
N ASN A 39 11.06 -8.12 -16.78
CA ASN A 39 10.92 -9.03 -17.93
C ASN A 39 10.11 -10.29 -17.60
N ASP A 40 9.57 -10.39 -16.38
CA ASP A 40 8.83 -11.56 -15.89
C ASP A 40 7.60 -11.90 -16.76
N TYR A 41 7.07 -10.91 -17.49
CA TYR A 41 5.85 -11.04 -18.29
C TYR A 41 6.12 -11.21 -19.80
N LEU A 42 7.38 -11.30 -20.22
CA LEU A 42 7.76 -11.41 -21.64
C LEU A 42 7.10 -12.58 -22.39
N SER A 43 6.77 -13.66 -21.68
CA SER A 43 6.09 -14.82 -22.25
C SER A 43 4.68 -14.50 -22.76
N LEU A 44 4.06 -13.43 -22.28
CA LEU A 44 2.76 -12.92 -22.73
C LEU A 44 2.87 -12.08 -24.02
N GLY A 45 4.10 -11.74 -24.44
CA GLY A 45 4.38 -11.02 -25.68
C GLY A 45 5.43 -9.91 -25.51
N TYR A 46 5.97 -9.43 -26.63
CA TYR A 46 7.03 -8.41 -26.63
C TYR A 46 6.60 -7.06 -26.01
N SER A 47 5.31 -6.73 -26.04
CA SER A 47 4.76 -5.52 -25.40
C SER A 47 4.74 -5.58 -23.86
N TYR A 48 5.09 -6.73 -23.27
CA TYR A 48 5.25 -6.92 -21.82
C TYR A 48 6.73 -6.82 -21.37
N ASP A 49 7.64 -6.41 -22.27
CA ASP A 49 9.05 -6.13 -21.93
C ASP A 49 9.15 -4.95 -20.95
N ALA A 50 10.16 -5.00 -20.07
CA ALA A 50 10.38 -4.05 -18.97
C ALA A 50 10.30 -2.57 -19.38
N LYS A 51 10.66 -2.23 -20.63
CA LYS A 51 10.70 -0.84 -21.11
C LYS A 51 9.37 -0.32 -21.67
N TYR A 52 8.37 -1.18 -21.87
CA TYR A 52 7.08 -0.78 -22.42
C TYR A 52 6.08 -0.37 -21.35
N CYS A 53 5.23 0.59 -21.72
CA CYS A 53 4.10 1.03 -20.92
C CYS A 53 3.05 -0.09 -20.77
N ILE A 54 2.48 -0.18 -19.58
CA ILE A 54 1.31 -1.02 -19.31
C ILE A 54 0.08 -0.37 -19.95
N THR A 55 -0.67 -1.13 -20.76
CA THR A 55 -1.99 -0.71 -21.28
C THR A 55 -3.12 -1.40 -20.53
N ILE A 56 -4.34 -0.87 -20.61
CA ILE A 56 -5.51 -1.44 -19.94
C ILE A 56 -5.76 -2.87 -20.44
N GLU A 57 -5.68 -3.08 -21.75
CA GLU A 57 -5.94 -4.37 -22.39
C GLU A 57 -4.95 -5.46 -21.99
N GLN A 58 -3.77 -5.08 -21.48
CA GLN A 58 -2.76 -6.03 -20.99
C GLN A 58 -3.02 -6.51 -19.55
N ILE A 59 -3.97 -5.89 -18.84
CA ILE A 59 -4.27 -6.19 -17.44
C ILE A 59 -5.77 -6.42 -17.19
N THR A 60 -6.60 -6.46 -18.24
CA THR A 60 -8.06 -6.73 -18.13
C THR A 60 -8.49 -7.88 -19.04
N GLY A 61 -9.77 -8.28 -18.97
CA GLY A 61 -10.29 -9.37 -19.77
C GLY A 61 -9.56 -10.69 -19.52
N SER A 62 -8.98 -11.29 -20.55
CA SER A 62 -8.20 -12.55 -20.42
C SER A 62 -6.90 -12.39 -19.61
N TYR A 63 -6.50 -11.17 -19.27
CA TYR A 63 -5.28 -10.86 -18.52
C TYR A 63 -5.56 -10.25 -17.13
N SER A 64 -6.78 -10.35 -16.62
CA SER A 64 -7.24 -9.75 -15.35
C SER A 64 -6.57 -10.24 -14.05
N ASN A 65 -5.65 -11.20 -14.14
CA ASN A 65 -4.87 -11.72 -13.00
C ASN A 65 -3.36 -11.65 -13.28
N VAL A 66 -2.92 -10.84 -14.24
CA VAL A 66 -1.50 -10.72 -14.58
C VAL A 66 -0.73 -10.00 -13.49
N ILE A 67 -1.30 -8.92 -12.94
CA ILE A 67 -0.72 -8.20 -11.82
C ILE A 67 -1.39 -8.73 -10.56
N GLN A 68 -0.57 -9.25 -9.64
CA GLN A 68 -1.07 -9.79 -8.38
C GLN A 68 -0.13 -9.41 -7.24
N PRO A 69 -0.65 -9.22 -6.01
CA PRO A 69 0.13 -9.23 -4.79
C PRO A 69 1.03 -10.45 -4.75
N ARG A 70 2.23 -10.29 -4.19
CA ARG A 70 3.16 -11.41 -4.06
C ARG A 70 2.54 -12.61 -3.35
N VAL A 71 1.77 -12.37 -2.28
CA VAL A 71 1.10 -13.42 -1.50
C VAL A 71 0.18 -14.30 -2.34
N ALA A 72 -0.36 -13.77 -3.45
CA ALA A 72 -1.21 -14.50 -4.39
C ALA A 72 -0.40 -15.22 -5.50
N LYS A 73 0.86 -14.85 -5.74
CA LYS A 73 1.71 -15.49 -6.76
C LYS A 73 2.11 -16.91 -6.36
N ALA A 74 2.36 -17.78 -7.33
CA ALA A 74 2.85 -19.14 -7.06
C ALA A 74 4.16 -19.13 -6.25
N ARG A 75 4.31 -20.08 -5.32
CA ARG A 75 5.47 -20.16 -4.40
C ARG A 75 6.82 -20.16 -5.11
N GLU A 76 6.92 -20.82 -6.25
CA GLU A 76 8.16 -20.87 -7.06
C GLU A 76 8.61 -19.46 -7.51
N HIS A 77 7.66 -18.64 -7.99
CA HIS A 77 7.94 -17.26 -8.37
C HIS A 77 8.34 -16.40 -7.16
N GLN A 78 7.70 -16.63 -6.00
CA GLN A 78 8.06 -15.94 -4.75
C GLN A 78 9.51 -16.25 -4.33
N THR A 79 9.90 -17.53 -4.36
CA THR A 79 11.26 -17.98 -4.00
C THR A 79 12.32 -17.40 -4.95
N ASN A 80 12.08 -17.47 -6.26
CA ASN A 80 13.01 -16.92 -7.26
C ASN A 80 13.21 -15.41 -7.06
N ARG A 81 12.14 -14.64 -6.80
CA ARG A 81 12.26 -13.19 -6.55
C ARG A 81 13.02 -12.85 -5.27
N THR A 82 12.82 -13.58 -4.18
CA THR A 82 13.59 -13.33 -2.94
C THR A 82 15.09 -13.57 -3.16
N ARG A 83 15.45 -14.65 -3.88
CA ARG A 83 16.85 -14.95 -4.21
C ARG A 83 17.45 -13.92 -5.17
N ASP A 84 16.74 -13.56 -6.23
CA ASP A 84 17.30 -12.82 -7.36
C ASP A 84 17.14 -11.29 -7.22
N LYS A 85 16.18 -10.83 -6.40
CA LYS A 85 15.85 -9.41 -6.21
C LYS A 85 15.94 -8.93 -4.76
N ALA A 86 16.39 -9.79 -3.84
CA ALA A 86 16.44 -9.51 -2.40
C ALA A 86 15.10 -8.97 -1.86
N GLU A 87 13.99 -9.50 -2.36
CA GLU A 87 12.65 -9.08 -1.95
C GLU A 87 12.39 -9.57 -0.52
N VAL A 88 12.33 -8.61 0.43
CA VAL A 88 12.10 -8.82 1.86
C VAL A 88 10.82 -8.09 2.26
N PHE A 89 9.99 -8.73 3.09
CA PHE A 89 8.77 -8.12 3.59
C PHE A 89 8.86 -7.86 5.09
N THR A 90 8.44 -6.66 5.45
CA THR A 90 8.29 -6.24 6.83
C THR A 90 6.88 -6.61 7.30
N PRO A 91 6.72 -7.47 8.32
CA PRO A 91 5.41 -7.77 8.90
C PRO A 91 4.69 -6.49 9.35
N SER A 92 3.35 -6.46 9.28
CA SER A 92 2.58 -5.25 9.58
C SER A 92 2.79 -4.73 11.01
N TRP A 93 3.05 -5.61 11.97
CA TRP A 93 3.34 -5.20 13.35
C TRP A 93 4.67 -4.44 13.49
N ILE A 94 5.70 -4.79 12.71
CA ILE A 94 6.96 -4.02 12.66
C ILE A 94 6.71 -2.67 11.99
N CYS A 95 5.98 -2.65 10.86
CA CYS A 95 5.60 -1.41 10.20
C CYS A 95 4.83 -0.48 11.15
N ASN A 96 3.92 -1.04 11.95
CA ASN A 96 3.18 -0.31 12.98
C ASN A 96 4.10 0.29 14.05
N GLU A 97 5.02 -0.49 14.61
CA GLU A 97 5.99 -0.01 15.61
C GLU A 97 6.80 1.18 15.07
N GLN A 98 7.30 1.07 13.83
CA GLN A 98 8.11 2.12 13.23
C GLN A 98 7.29 3.36 12.86
N ASN A 99 6.07 3.18 12.32
CA ASN A 99 5.16 4.30 12.06
C ASN A 99 4.77 5.02 13.36
N ASN A 100 4.57 4.26 14.46
CA ASN A 100 4.35 4.84 15.78
C ASN A 100 5.51 5.75 16.18
N LEU A 101 6.78 5.35 16.04
CA LEU A 101 7.92 6.22 16.39
C LEU A 101 7.90 7.57 15.65
N ILE A 102 7.52 7.57 14.37
CA ILE A 102 7.40 8.80 13.57
C ILE A 102 6.29 9.69 14.12
N ASP A 103 5.14 9.10 14.45
CA ASP A 103 4.01 9.84 15.02
C ASP A 103 4.30 10.32 16.44
N GLU A 104 4.98 9.53 17.28
CA GLU A 104 5.40 9.95 18.62
C GLU A 104 6.28 11.18 18.55
N GLN A 105 7.24 11.21 17.61
CA GLN A 105 8.08 12.38 17.39
C GLN A 105 7.26 13.59 16.88
N TRP A 106 6.26 13.36 16.03
CA TRP A 106 5.43 14.44 15.50
C TRP A 106 4.46 15.01 16.55
N PHE A 107 3.77 14.16 17.30
CA PHE A 107 2.76 14.55 18.29
C PHE A 107 3.37 14.89 19.66
N GLY A 108 4.57 14.41 19.96
CA GLY A 108 5.21 14.56 21.29
C GLY A 108 4.61 13.66 22.37
N ARG A 109 3.81 12.65 21.99
CA ARG A 109 3.19 11.68 22.92
C ARG A 109 3.06 10.31 22.28
N LYS A 110 3.03 9.28 23.13
CA LYS A 110 2.89 7.87 22.73
C LYS A 110 1.47 7.48 22.33
N ASN A 111 1.37 6.33 21.66
CA ASN A 111 0.10 5.63 21.41
C ASN A 111 -0.98 6.50 20.75
N VAL A 112 -0.60 7.30 19.76
CA VAL A 112 -1.54 8.19 19.07
C VAL A 112 -2.57 7.36 18.29
N PHE A 113 -2.10 6.51 17.39
CA PHE A 113 -2.96 5.68 16.55
C PHE A 113 -3.15 4.27 17.07
N ASN A 114 -2.07 3.65 17.57
CA ASN A 114 -2.06 2.24 17.94
C ASN A 114 -1.20 2.01 19.19
N LEU A 115 -1.59 1.05 20.04
CA LEU A 115 -0.77 0.49 21.10
C LEU A 115 -0.13 -0.82 20.59
N THR A 116 1.18 -0.97 20.75
CA THR A 116 1.89 -2.19 20.35
C THR A 116 1.79 -3.26 21.45
N GLU A 117 1.49 -4.50 21.08
CA GLU A 117 1.44 -5.63 21.99
C GLU A 117 1.91 -6.93 21.31
N ASN A 118 2.96 -7.57 21.82
CA ASN A 118 3.38 -8.94 21.43
C ASN A 118 3.28 -9.28 19.93
N LYS A 119 3.98 -8.53 19.06
CA LYS A 119 3.94 -8.68 17.59
C LYS A 119 2.55 -8.46 16.96
N SER A 120 1.74 -7.64 17.61
CA SER A 120 0.42 -7.18 17.18
C SER A 120 0.22 -5.72 17.63
N TRP A 121 -0.97 -5.18 17.40
CA TRP A 121 -1.36 -3.86 17.87
C TRP A 121 -2.85 -3.79 18.19
N ILE A 122 -3.21 -2.80 19.00
CA ILE A 122 -4.58 -2.41 19.30
C ILE A 122 -4.76 -0.97 18.81
N SER A 123 -5.69 -0.77 17.87
CA SER A 123 -5.98 0.57 17.34
C SER A 123 -6.80 1.40 18.31
N THR A 124 -6.43 2.66 18.47
CA THR A 124 -7.21 3.62 19.26
C THR A 124 -8.52 3.92 18.55
N THR A 125 -9.60 4.04 19.31
CA THR A 125 -10.93 4.36 18.78
C THR A 125 -11.31 5.82 18.99
N ASP A 126 -10.71 6.46 19.99
CA ASP A 126 -11.00 7.85 20.31
C ASP A 126 -10.45 8.79 19.23
N LYS A 127 -11.13 9.92 19.07
CA LYS A 127 -10.70 10.97 18.15
C LYS A 127 -9.28 11.45 18.50
N ILE A 128 -8.44 11.65 17.49
CA ILE A 128 -7.09 12.14 17.70
C ILE A 128 -7.12 13.63 18.00
N HIS A 129 -6.78 13.97 19.24
CA HIS A 129 -6.70 15.36 19.69
C HIS A 129 -5.40 16.03 19.24
N PHE A 130 -5.54 17.27 18.77
CA PHE A 130 -4.47 18.21 18.45
C PHE A 130 -4.52 19.38 19.43
N ASP A 131 -3.35 19.87 19.85
CA ASP A 131 -3.26 21.01 20.77
C ASP A 131 -3.62 22.32 20.04
N GLU A 132 -4.69 22.98 20.49
CA GLU A 132 -5.17 24.25 19.91
C GLU A 132 -4.18 25.40 20.07
N ASN A 133 -3.28 25.33 21.07
CA ASN A 133 -2.26 26.34 21.31
C ASN A 133 -0.97 26.07 20.51
N SER A 134 -0.91 24.96 19.76
CA SER A 134 0.25 24.56 18.98
C SER A 134 0.09 24.94 17.51
N LYS A 135 1.22 25.23 16.86
CA LYS A 135 1.27 25.38 15.39
C LYS A 135 1.03 24.04 14.65
N LYS A 136 1.10 22.91 15.36
CA LYS A 136 0.88 21.57 14.81
C LYS A 136 -0.61 21.25 14.75
N THR A 137 -1.26 21.65 13.67
CA THR A 137 -2.68 21.35 13.41
C THR A 137 -2.86 20.02 12.66
N TRP A 138 -4.08 19.50 12.62
CA TRP A 138 -4.39 18.29 11.84
C TRP A 138 -4.06 18.44 10.35
N LYS A 139 -4.25 19.64 9.77
CA LYS A 139 -3.88 19.93 8.38
C LYS A 139 -2.37 19.79 8.18
N THR A 140 -1.57 20.33 9.09
CA THR A 140 -0.11 20.20 9.02
C THR A 140 0.37 18.76 9.19
N TYR A 141 -0.37 17.89 9.87
CA TYR A 141 -0.09 16.46 9.92
C TYR A 141 -0.38 15.78 8.58
N VAL A 142 -1.56 16.05 8.00
CA VAL A 142 -1.96 15.51 6.70
C VAL A 142 -1.00 15.97 5.59
N ASP A 143 -0.56 17.22 5.63
CA ASP A 143 0.39 17.80 4.68
C ASP A 143 1.85 17.35 4.90
N ALA A 144 2.16 16.69 6.02
CA ALA A 144 3.53 16.30 6.33
C ALA A 144 4.05 15.25 5.33
N ASN A 145 5.10 15.56 4.59
CA ASN A 145 5.68 14.63 3.63
C ASN A 145 6.22 13.36 4.31
N ARG A 146 5.95 12.21 3.70
CA ARG A 146 6.42 10.88 4.10
C ARG A 146 6.88 10.15 2.84
N LEU A 147 8.00 9.45 2.92
CA LEU A 147 8.60 8.75 1.80
C LEU A 147 9.08 7.38 2.25
N GLU A 148 8.70 6.35 1.50
CA GLU A 148 9.22 5.00 1.61
C GLU A 148 10.15 4.74 0.42
N ILE A 149 11.47 4.84 0.64
CA ILE A 149 12.47 4.87 -0.45
C ILE A 149 12.56 3.52 -1.19
N SER A 150 12.43 2.40 -0.47
CA SER A 150 12.50 1.04 -1.00
C SER A 150 11.19 0.30 -0.75
N CYS A 151 10.12 0.77 -1.40
CA CYS A 151 8.77 0.45 -0.95
C CYS A 151 8.28 -0.96 -1.29
N GLY A 152 8.70 -1.56 -2.41
CA GLY A 152 8.08 -2.81 -2.86
C GLY A 152 6.56 -2.64 -3.00
N GLU A 153 5.78 -3.27 -2.13
CA GLU A 153 4.31 -3.12 -2.03
C GLU A 153 3.85 -1.94 -1.13
N ALA A 154 4.79 -1.19 -0.56
CA ALA A 154 4.62 -0.01 0.29
C ALA A 154 3.87 -0.21 1.63
N PRO A 155 4.22 -1.24 2.44
CA PRO A 155 3.49 -1.57 3.67
C PRO A 155 3.52 -0.48 4.76
N TYR A 156 4.48 0.45 4.71
CA TYR A 156 4.53 1.58 5.64
C TYR A 156 3.57 2.70 5.26
N LEU A 157 3.24 2.83 3.98
CA LEU A 157 2.31 3.84 3.48
C LEU A 157 0.86 3.36 3.53
N VAL A 158 0.60 2.13 3.09
CA VAL A 158 -0.75 1.54 3.03
C VAL A 158 -0.73 0.09 3.49
N SER A 159 -1.75 -0.30 4.26
CA SER A 159 -1.75 -1.60 4.95
C SER A 159 -3.10 -2.32 4.81
N ARG A 160 -3.54 -2.55 3.57
CA ARG A 160 -4.80 -3.27 3.29
C ARG A 160 -4.78 -4.71 3.78
N TYR A 161 -3.59 -5.31 3.88
CA TYR A 161 -3.34 -6.67 4.33
C TYR A 161 -1.93 -6.76 4.91
N ASP A 162 -1.67 -7.80 5.69
CA ASP A 162 -0.33 -8.13 6.14
C ASP A 162 0.45 -8.83 5.03
N THR A 163 1.59 -8.26 4.63
CA THR A 163 2.36 -8.69 3.47
C THR A 163 3.05 -10.05 3.63
N VAL A 164 3.09 -10.59 4.86
CA VAL A 164 3.68 -11.89 5.16
C VAL A 164 2.62 -13.00 5.15
N THR A 165 1.47 -12.73 5.74
CA THR A 165 0.38 -13.70 5.92
C THR A 165 -0.67 -13.64 4.81
N GLY A 166 -0.81 -12.50 4.14
CA GLY A 166 -1.91 -12.23 3.21
C GLY A 166 -3.24 -11.97 3.90
N ASN A 167 -3.28 -11.82 5.23
CA ASN A 167 -4.55 -11.55 5.92
C ASN A 167 -4.95 -10.09 5.73
N THR A 168 -6.19 -9.85 5.31
CA THR A 168 -6.76 -8.50 5.17
C THR A 168 -6.82 -7.79 6.53
N ILE A 169 -6.49 -6.50 6.54
CA ILE A 169 -6.57 -5.65 7.74
C ILE A 169 -7.77 -4.71 7.60
N PRO A 170 -8.75 -4.77 8.55
CA PRO A 170 -9.89 -3.85 8.59
C PRO A 170 -9.47 -2.39 8.57
N ILE A 171 -10.25 -1.52 7.92
CA ILE A 171 -9.89 -0.09 7.72
C ILE A 171 -9.52 0.61 9.03
N ASN A 172 -10.27 0.36 10.11
CA ASN A 172 -10.06 0.93 11.44
C ASN A 172 -8.79 0.40 12.14
N GLU A 173 -8.21 -0.70 11.66
CA GLU A 173 -7.02 -1.34 12.21
C GLU A 173 -5.76 -1.10 11.37
N ARG A 174 -5.90 -0.42 10.22
CA ARG A 174 -4.77 -0.17 9.31
C ARG A 174 -3.72 0.74 9.94
N ILE A 175 -2.47 0.46 9.62
CA ILE A 175 -1.27 1.03 10.25
C ILE A 175 -0.49 1.98 9.34
N GLY A 176 -0.81 2.01 8.05
CA GLY A 176 -0.09 2.79 7.05
C GLY A 176 -0.17 4.29 7.29
N LEU A 177 0.87 5.03 6.93
CA LEU A 177 0.89 6.48 7.10
C LEU A 177 -0.23 7.19 6.31
N LEU A 178 -0.59 6.68 5.14
CA LEU A 178 -1.76 7.18 4.39
C LEU A 178 -3.06 6.83 5.11
N ASP A 179 -3.20 5.60 5.61
CA ASP A 179 -4.38 5.17 6.38
C ASP A 179 -4.60 6.08 7.60
N ARG A 180 -3.53 6.38 8.36
CA ARG A 180 -3.56 7.31 9.50
C ARG A 180 -3.98 8.72 9.10
N LYS A 181 -3.44 9.26 8.00
CA LYS A 181 -3.83 10.59 7.50
C LYS A 181 -5.30 10.64 7.08
N LEU A 182 -5.80 9.60 6.40
CA LEU A 182 -7.21 9.52 6.01
C LEU A 182 -8.12 9.46 7.23
N ARG A 183 -7.74 8.73 8.29
CA ARG A 183 -8.44 8.79 9.59
C ARG A 183 -8.48 10.22 10.14
N ILE A 184 -7.35 10.93 10.15
CA ILE A 184 -7.31 12.34 10.61
C ILE A 184 -8.25 13.24 9.79
N VAL A 185 -8.29 13.08 8.46
CA VAL A 185 -9.23 13.83 7.62
C VAL A 185 -10.67 13.52 8.02
N ASN A 186 -11.05 12.23 8.07
CA ASN A 186 -12.40 11.80 8.41
C ASN A 186 -12.87 12.27 9.81
N GLU A 187 -11.97 12.33 10.79
CA GLU A 187 -12.31 12.82 12.13
C GLU A 187 -12.54 14.35 12.19
N ASN A 188 -12.13 15.09 11.15
CA ASN A 188 -12.14 16.56 11.11
C ASN A 188 -12.95 17.16 9.95
N THR A 189 -13.65 16.35 9.16
CA THR A 189 -14.55 16.76 8.06
C THR A 189 -15.89 16.05 8.19
#